data_AF-A0AAD0WP69-F1
#
_entry.id   AF-A0AAD0WP69-F1
#
_cell.length_a   1.000
_cell.length_b   1.000
_cell.length_c   1.000
_cell.angle_alpha   90.00
_cell.angle_beta   90.00
_cell.angle_gamma   90.00
#
_symmetry.space_group_name_H-M   'P 1'
#
loop_
_entity.id
_entity.type
_entity.pdbx_description
1 polymer ?
#
loop_
_entity_poly.entity_id
_entity_poly.type
_entity_poly.pdbx_seq_one_letter_code
_entity_poly.pdbx_strand_id
1 'polypeptide(L)'
;MNEKNNRKNENNIYGKTRTKSKKSTLNLEQFKEKISCIDMNISRFSRYSGISKPTIYGWSNHGIPLYVERIIELLETKKQLHNGINKLYEINTKEIRKII
;
A
#
# COMPACT_ATOMS: atom_id res chain seq x y z
N MET A 1 -31.98 -36.11 27.34
CA MET A 1 -30.67 -35.45 27.55
C MET A 1 -30.11 -35.18 26.16
N ASN A 2 -30.03 -33.91 25.76
CA ASN A 2 -29.82 -33.48 24.37
C ASN A 2 -28.34 -33.56 23.97
N GLU A 3 -27.95 -34.59 23.23
CA GLU A 3 -26.68 -34.59 22.48
C GLU A 3 -26.84 -33.74 21.22
N LYS A 4 -26.57 -32.43 21.35
CA LYS A 4 -26.47 -31.53 20.19
C LYS A 4 -25.10 -31.70 19.53
N ASN A 5 -25.08 -32.52 18.48
CA ASN A 5 -24.37 -32.35 17.21
C ASN A 5 -23.01 -31.63 17.25
N ASN A 6 -21.93 -32.39 17.46
CA ASN A 6 -20.61 -32.01 16.97
C ASN A 6 -20.44 -32.49 15.51
N ARG A 7 -21.19 -31.88 14.58
CA ARG A 7 -20.88 -32.01 13.15
C ARG A 7 -19.69 -31.10 12.86
N LYS A 8 -18.48 -31.64 12.94
CA LYS A 8 -17.31 -31.02 12.29
C LYS A 8 -17.65 -30.94 10.81
N ASN A 9 -17.70 -29.73 10.25
CA ASN A 9 -17.81 -29.52 8.82
C ASN A 9 -16.57 -30.14 8.14
N GLU A 10 -16.68 -31.39 7.70
CA GLU A 10 -15.63 -32.13 6.98
C GLU A 10 -15.51 -31.72 5.49
N ASN A 11 -16.25 -30.70 5.06
CA ASN A 11 -16.27 -30.25 3.66
C ASN A 11 -15.63 -28.87 3.48
N ASN A 12 -14.30 -28.79 3.62
CA ASN A 12 -13.52 -27.72 3.01
C ASN A 12 -12.18 -28.29 2.49
N ILE A 13 -12.28 -29.08 1.41
CA ILE A 13 -11.12 -29.65 0.70
C ILE A 13 -10.53 -28.65 -0.33
N TYR A 14 -11.16 -27.48 -0.56
CA TYR A 14 -10.64 -26.51 -1.52
C TYR A 14 -10.71 -25.06 -1.02
N GLY A 15 -9.51 -24.54 -0.71
CA GLY A 15 -9.23 -23.16 -0.39
C GLY A 15 -8.08 -23.13 0.62
N LYS A 16 -6.86 -22.81 0.17
CA LYS A 16 -5.75 -22.55 1.09
C LYS A 16 -6.27 -21.64 2.21
N THR A 17 -6.22 -22.10 3.46
CA THR A 17 -6.57 -21.28 4.61
C THR A 17 -5.72 -20.02 4.52
N ARG A 18 -6.34 -18.90 4.14
CA ARG A 18 -5.61 -17.64 3.96
C ARG A 18 -5.05 -17.26 5.32
N THR A 19 -3.73 -17.35 5.48
CA THR A 19 -3.06 -16.81 6.64
C THR A 19 -3.37 -15.32 6.71
N LYS A 20 -3.72 -14.84 7.91
CA LYS A 20 -3.98 -13.41 8.11
C LYS A 20 -2.73 -12.62 7.72
N SER A 21 -2.91 -11.57 6.93
CA SER A 21 -1.81 -10.68 6.56
C SER A 21 -1.20 -10.06 7.81
N LYS A 22 0.14 -10.02 7.89
CA LYS A 22 0.85 -9.22 8.89
C LYS A 22 0.36 -7.77 8.85
N LYS A 23 0.29 -7.13 10.00
CA LYS A 23 -0.14 -5.74 10.15
C LYS A 23 1.07 -4.83 10.24
N SER A 24 0.95 -3.67 9.62
CA SER A 24 1.86 -2.54 9.77
C SER A 24 1.66 -1.92 11.15
N THR A 25 2.68 -1.20 11.64
CA THR A 25 2.57 -0.33 12.82
C THR A 25 1.90 1.01 12.50
N LEU A 26 1.65 1.31 11.23
CA LEU A 26 0.99 2.54 10.81
C LEU A 26 -0.47 2.57 11.24
N ASN A 27 -0.90 3.74 11.73
CA ASN A 27 -2.31 4.07 11.86
C ASN A 27 -2.85 4.74 10.57
N LEU A 28 -4.17 4.96 10.50
CA LEU A 28 -4.82 5.48 9.30
C LEU A 28 -4.39 6.91 8.95
N GLU A 29 -4.11 7.76 9.94
CA GLU A 29 -3.65 9.14 9.69
C GLU A 29 -2.22 9.16 9.16
N GLN A 30 -1.30 8.41 9.77
CA GLN A 30 0.07 8.25 9.26
C GLN A 30 0.10 7.69 7.84
N PHE A 31 -0.82 6.77 7.51
CA PHE A 31 -0.99 6.28 6.15
C PHE A 31 -1.43 7.38 5.19
N LYS A 32 -2.43 8.20 5.56
CA LYS A 32 -2.88 9.33 4.75
C LYS A 32 -1.75 10.33 4.50
N GLU A 33 -0.97 10.65 5.52
CA GLU A 33 0.21 11.51 5.41
C GLU A 33 1.22 10.93 4.42
N LYS A 34 1.60 9.65 4.59
CA LYS A 34 2.57 8.99 3.71
C LYS A 34 2.12 8.93 2.25
N ILE A 35 0.84 8.62 1.97
CA ILE A 35 0.36 8.64 0.58
C ILE A 35 0.31 10.08 0.02
N SER A 36 0.09 11.09 0.85
CA SER A 36 0.13 12.50 0.43
C SER A 36 1.53 12.90 -0.01
N CYS A 37 2.58 12.43 0.66
CA CYS A 37 3.98 12.69 0.28
C CYS A 37 4.34 12.17 -1.13
N ILE A 38 3.61 11.18 -1.64
CA ILE A 38 3.76 10.64 -2.99
C ILE A 38 2.64 11.10 -3.95
N ASP A 39 2.04 12.26 -3.67
CA ASP A 39 1.01 12.92 -4.48
C ASP A 39 -0.26 12.09 -4.68
N MET A 40 -0.56 11.21 -3.72
CA MET A 40 -1.75 10.37 -3.70
C MET A 40 -2.71 10.80 -2.59
N ASN A 41 -4.00 10.60 -2.84
CA ASN A 41 -5.04 10.60 -1.83
C ASN A 41 -5.70 9.22 -1.79
N ILE A 42 -6.63 8.99 -0.85
CA ILE A 42 -7.35 7.70 -0.71
C ILE A 42 -7.97 7.24 -2.02
N SER A 43 -8.54 8.15 -2.81
CA SER A 43 -9.18 7.81 -4.07
C SER A 43 -8.18 7.35 -5.14
N ARG A 44 -7.04 8.05 -5.27
CA ARG A 44 -5.96 7.67 -6.19
C ARG A 44 -5.30 6.37 -5.76
N PHE A 45 -5.02 6.23 -4.46
CA PHE A 45 -4.42 5.02 -3.90
C PHE A 45 -5.33 3.81 -4.07
N SER A 46 -6.64 3.96 -3.83
CA SER A 46 -7.65 2.93 -4.06
C SER A 46 -7.65 2.44 -5.51
N ARG A 47 -7.66 3.36 -6.48
CA ARG A 47 -7.59 3.04 -7.90
C ARG A 47 -6.28 2.35 -8.28
N TYR A 48 -5.15 2.81 -7.73
CA TYR A 48 -3.82 2.25 -8.02
C TYR A 48 -3.65 0.83 -7.45
N SER A 49 -4.00 0.63 -6.18
CA SER A 49 -3.79 -0.62 -5.45
C SER A 49 -4.86 -1.68 -5.68
N GLY A 50 -6.00 -1.31 -6.27
CA GLY A 50 -7.17 -2.19 -6.39
C GLY A 50 -7.89 -2.44 -5.07
N ILE A 51 -7.56 -1.69 -4.00
CA ILE A 51 -8.20 -1.82 -2.69
C ILE A 51 -9.38 -0.84 -2.61
N SER A 52 -10.55 -1.32 -2.24
CA SER A 52 -11.74 -0.47 -2.13
C SER A 52 -11.57 0.63 -1.06
N LYS A 53 -12.12 1.83 -1.29
CA LYS A 53 -12.10 2.91 -0.29
C LYS A 53 -12.71 2.48 1.06
N PRO A 54 -13.86 1.77 1.11
CA PRO A 54 -14.40 1.28 2.38
C PRO A 54 -13.41 0.37 3.14
N THR A 55 -12.68 -0.49 2.43
CA THR A 55 -11.64 -1.33 3.05
C THR A 55 -10.51 -0.48 3.63
N ILE A 56 -10.07 0.57 2.91
CA ILE A 56 -9.02 1.48 3.38
C ILE A 56 -9.47 2.23 4.64
N TYR A 57 -10.69 2.79 4.64
CA TYR A 57 -11.23 3.45 5.82
C TYR A 57 -11.42 2.47 7.00
N GLY A 58 -11.76 1.21 6.73
CA GLY A 58 -11.84 0.16 7.75
C GLY A 58 -10.51 -0.20 8.42
N TRP A 59 -9.36 0.28 7.91
CA TRP A 59 -8.08 0.08 8.57
C TRP A 59 -7.93 0.81 9.90
N SER A 60 -8.79 1.80 10.20
CA SER A 60 -8.87 2.38 11.55
C SER A 60 -9.15 1.32 12.62
N ASN A 61 -9.93 0.29 12.27
CA ASN A 61 -10.38 -0.74 13.21
C ASN A 61 -9.59 -2.05 13.05
N HIS A 62 -9.17 -2.36 11.83
CA HIS A 62 -8.57 -3.66 11.50
C HIS A 62 -7.05 -3.62 11.31
N GLY A 63 -6.44 -2.43 11.37
CA GLY A 63 -5.03 -2.21 11.11
C GLY A 63 -4.67 -2.35 9.63
N ILE A 64 -3.67 -1.59 9.22
CA ILE A 64 -3.18 -1.56 7.84
C ILE A 64 -2.37 -2.83 7.56
N PRO A 65 -2.60 -3.54 6.44
CA PRO A 65 -1.76 -4.66 6.06
C PRO A 65 -0.32 -4.23 5.76
N LEU A 66 0.68 -5.01 6.20
CA LEU A 66 2.11 -4.69 6.01
C LEU A 66 2.49 -4.50 4.52
N TYR A 67 1.86 -5.24 3.61
CA TYR A 67 2.14 -5.07 2.17
C TYR A 67 1.75 -3.69 1.65
N VAL A 68 0.77 -3.01 2.28
CA VAL A 68 0.37 -1.64 1.91
C VAL A 68 1.50 -0.68 2.24
N GLU A 69 2.12 -0.83 3.41
CA GLU A 69 3.31 -0.05 3.79
C GLU A 69 4.45 -0.25 2.78
N ARG A 70 4.72 -1.50 2.38
CA ARG A 70 5.74 -1.80 1.34
C ARG A 70 5.42 -1.17 -0.01
N ILE A 71 4.15 -1.15 -0.42
CA ILE A 71 3.74 -0.47 -1.67
C ILE A 71 4.07 1.03 -1.60
N ILE A 72 3.82 1.67 -0.46
CA ILE A 72 4.11 3.10 -0.27
C ILE A 72 5.61 3.35 -0.33
N GLU A 73 6.44 2.55 0.36
CA GLU A 73 7.91 2.67 0.33
C GLU A 73 8.46 2.58 -1.11
N LEU A 74 7.94 1.64 -1.91
CA LEU A 74 8.33 1.48 -3.31
C LEU A 74 7.93 2.69 -4.16
N LEU A 75 6.73 3.24 -3.95
CA LEU A 75 6.27 4.43 -4.66
C LEU A 75 7.09 5.67 -4.29
N GLU A 76 7.46 5.81 -3.02
CA GLU A 76 8.35 6.87 -2.55
C GLU A 76 9.73 6.79 -3.20
N THR A 77 10.30 5.59 -3.22
CA THR A 77 11.59 5.31 -3.88
C THR A 77 11.53 5.66 -5.37
N LYS A 78 10.45 5.26 -6.06
CA LYS A 78 10.22 5.60 -7.46
C LYS A 78 10.14 7.11 -7.70
N LYS A 79 9.46 7.86 -6.84
CA LYS A 79 9.36 9.33 -6.91
C LYS A 79 10.73 9.98 -6.71
N GLN A 80 11.49 9.54 -5.71
CA GLN A 80 12.84 10.05 -5.45
C GLN A 80 13.78 9.78 -6.64
N LEU A 81 13.71 8.59 -7.23
CA LEU A 81 14.48 8.24 -8.42
C LEU A 81 14.15 9.15 -9.60
N HIS A 82 12.86 9.37 -9.88
CA HIS A 82 12.44 10.26 -10.96
C HIS A 82 12.94 11.70 -10.76
N ASN A 83 12.86 12.22 -9.53
CA ASN A 83 13.41 13.53 -9.20
C ASN A 83 14.92 13.59 -9.41
N GLY A 84 15.65 12.54 -9.04
CA GLY A 84 17.10 12.44 -9.26
C GLY A 84 17.45 12.48 -10.75
N ILE A 85 16.72 11.72 -11.58
CA ILE A 85 16.90 11.70 -13.04
C ILE A 85 16.66 13.10 -13.64
N ASN A 86 15.59 13.78 -13.25
CA ASN A 86 15.29 15.12 -13.77
C ASN A 86 16.40 16.13 -13.40
N LYS A 87 16.93 16.07 -12.18
CA LYS A 87 18.06 16.91 -11.77
C LYS A 87 19.32 16.64 -12.60
N LEU A 88 19.65 15.37 -12.85
CA LEU A 88 20.79 15.01 -13.70
C LEU A 88 20.62 15.50 -15.12
N TYR A 89 19.41 15.39 -15.69
CA TYR A 89 19.09 15.94 -16.99
C TYR A 89 19.26 17.46 -17.03
N GLU A 90 18.78 18.19 -16.03
CA GLU A 90 18.96 19.64 -15.93
C GLU A 90 20.43 20.05 -15.84
N ILE A 91 21.25 19.36 -15.04
CA ILE A 91 22.69 19.61 -14.96
C ILE A 91 23.31 19.44 -16.34
N ASN A 92 23.08 18.29 -16.98
CA ASN A 92 23.65 17.99 -18.28
C ASN A 92 23.18 18.97 -19.37
N THR A 93 21.97 19.51 -19.31
CA THR A 93 21.45 20.39 -20.37
C THR A 93 21.69 21.87 -20.12
N LYS A 94 21.62 22.34 -18.87
CA LYS A 94 21.83 23.76 -18.52
C LYS A 94 23.31 24.12 -18.49
N GLU A 95 24.20 23.22 -18.06
CA GLU A 95 25.64 23.50 -18.06
C GLU A 95 26.24 23.47 -19.46
N ILE A 96 25.79 22.57 -20.35
CA ILE A 96 26.23 22.57 -21.75
C ILE A 96 25.89 23.90 -22.45
N ARG A 97 24.72 24.51 -22.17
CA ARG A 97 24.35 25.82 -22.72
C ARG A 97 25.21 26.99 -22.23
N LYS A 98 26.00 26.82 -21.15
CA LYS A 98 26.96 27.84 -20.70
C LYS A 98 28.33 27.71 -21.37
N ILE A 99 28.61 26.55 -21.99
CA ILE A 99 29.90 26.23 -22.62
C ILE A 99 29.86 26.55 -24.13
N ILE A 100 28.67 26.66 -24.72
CA ILE A 100 28.41 27.10 -26.10
C ILE A 100 28.16 28.61 -26.11
#